data_AF-A0A183FBV7-F1
#
_entry.id   AF-A0A183FBV7-F1
#
_cell.length_a   1.000
_cell.length_b   1.000
_cell.length_c   1.000
_cell.angle_alpha   90.00
_cell.angle_beta   90.00
_cell.angle_gamma   90.00
#
_symmetry.space_group_name_H-M   'P 1'
#
loop_
_entity.id
_entity.type
_entity.pdbx_description
1 polymer ?
#
loop_
_entity_poly.entity_id
_entity_poly.type
_entity_poly.pdbx_seq_one_letter_code
_entity_poly.pdbx_strand_id
1 'polypeptide(L)'
;LASFHDAVNGIFRGRNVSLSDLGESAIKYDRNTEYEELLTKKMKDTRIDLEDVKIIEHRAKSLSQSSDIVVRELTGIVHRLIYGYVGTNIALDVCLRWCRELQQGMVKTNAQVTRACSAEPTLPKGHSLSSSNLSRNWRSLSTPPFKVPTQPSA
;
A
#
# COMPACT_ATOMS: atom_id res chain seq x y z
N LEU A 1 12.37 22.90 23.84
CA LEU A 1 12.66 21.61 23.18
C LEU A 1 11.43 21.23 22.36
N ALA A 2 11.56 21.04 21.04
CA ALA A 2 10.44 20.55 20.23
C ALA A 2 10.06 19.13 20.69
N SER A 3 8.76 18.84 20.80
CA SER A 3 8.30 17.52 21.24
C SER A 3 8.70 16.45 20.22
N PHE A 4 8.84 15.19 20.66
CA PHE A 4 9.07 14.04 19.79
C PHE A 4 8.09 14.00 18.61
N HIS A 5 6.81 14.26 18.91
CA HIS A 5 5.74 14.30 17.94
C HIS A 5 5.96 15.40 16.89
N ASP A 6 6.44 16.59 17.27
CA ASP A 6 6.73 17.67 16.32
C ASP A 6 7.92 17.36 15.41
N ALA A 7 8.98 16.73 15.96
CA ALA A 7 10.17 16.34 15.21
C ALA A 7 9.84 15.26 14.17
N VAL A 8 9.17 14.19 14.60
CA VAL A 8 8.75 13.11 13.70
C VAL A 8 7.76 13.62 12.65
N ASN A 9 6.78 14.43 13.04
CA ASN A 9 5.88 15.02 12.04
C ASN A 9 6.64 15.91 11.06
N GLY A 10 7.72 16.58 11.48
CA GLY A 10 8.61 17.32 10.59
C GLY A 10 9.21 16.45 9.49
N ILE A 11 9.68 15.24 9.83
CA ILE A 11 10.24 14.26 8.88
C ILE A 11 9.16 13.78 7.89
N PHE A 12 7.94 13.59 8.38
CA PHE A 12 6.81 13.11 7.60
C PHE A 12 5.95 14.22 6.98
N ARG A 13 6.38 15.50 6.98
CA ARG A 13 5.59 16.63 6.43
C ARG A 13 5.40 16.56 4.90
N GLY A 14 6.10 15.67 4.21
CA GLY A 14 5.96 15.41 2.78
C GLY A 14 5.47 13.99 2.45
N ARG A 15 5.35 13.68 1.15
CA ARG A 15 5.11 12.32 0.67
C ARG A 15 6.36 11.43 0.69
N ASN A 16 7.54 12.03 0.82
CA ASN A 16 8.82 11.34 0.84
C ASN A 16 9.48 11.51 2.21
N VAL A 17 10.20 10.49 2.65
CA VAL A 17 10.89 10.44 3.95
C VAL A 17 12.35 10.08 3.73
N SER A 18 13.26 10.89 4.27
CA SER A 18 14.68 10.56 4.33
C SER A 18 14.94 9.56 5.47
N LEU A 19 15.57 8.42 5.17
CA LEU A 19 15.97 7.47 6.22
C LEU A 19 17.13 8.00 7.07
N SER A 20 17.88 8.99 6.59
CA SER A 20 18.93 9.65 7.37
C SER A 20 18.33 10.48 8.50
N ASP A 21 17.38 11.35 8.19
CA ASP A 21 16.68 12.19 9.19
C ASP A 21 15.90 11.34 10.19
N LEU A 22 15.30 10.25 9.69
CA LEU A 22 14.62 9.28 10.53
C LEU A 22 15.61 8.59 11.49
N GLY A 23 16.78 8.17 10.99
CA GLY A 23 17.84 7.57 11.77
C GLY A 23 18.40 8.52 12.84
N GLU A 24 18.63 9.78 12.50
CA GLU A 24 19.07 10.83 13.44
C GLU A 24 18.04 11.01 14.57
N SER A 25 16.75 11.07 14.21
CA SER A 25 15.67 11.16 15.18
C SER A 25 15.57 9.90 16.04
N ALA A 26 15.79 8.71 15.46
CA ALA A 26 15.80 7.44 16.18
C ALA A 26 16.95 7.28 17.18
N ILE A 27 18.01 8.07 17.05
CA ILE A 27 19.14 8.14 18.00
C ILE A 27 18.83 9.17 19.09
N LYS A 28 18.18 10.27 18.72
CA LYS A 28 17.91 11.40 19.61
C LYS A 28 16.74 11.17 20.57
N TYR A 29 15.77 10.36 20.18
CA TYR A 29 14.56 10.07 20.96
C TYR A 29 14.53 8.60 21.39
N ASP A 30 14.03 8.34 22.59
CA ASP A 30 13.90 6.97 23.13
C ASP A 30 12.88 6.15 22.32
N ARG A 31 13.22 4.89 22.04
CA ARG A 31 12.43 3.99 21.18
C ARG A 31 11.39 3.25 22.01
N ASN A 32 10.42 3.99 22.52
CA ASN A 32 9.30 3.44 23.25
C ASN A 32 8.19 2.91 22.31
N THR A 33 7.17 2.26 22.85
CA THR A 33 6.07 1.70 22.04
C THR A 33 5.31 2.78 21.25
N GLU A 34 5.19 3.99 21.79
CA GLU A 34 4.56 5.14 21.11
C GLU A 34 5.36 5.56 19.86
N TYR A 35 6.68 5.49 19.93
CA TYR A 35 7.59 5.71 18.79
C TYR A 35 7.29 4.72 17.66
N GLU A 36 7.20 3.43 17.97
CA GLU A 36 6.96 2.37 17.00
C GLU A 36 5.57 2.47 16.35
N GLU A 37 4.54 2.76 17.14
CA GLU A 37 3.16 2.93 16.64
C GLU A 37 3.05 4.14 15.71
N LEU A 38 3.64 5.28 16.10
CA LEU A 38 3.65 6.49 15.29
C LEU A 38 4.35 6.25 13.94
N LEU A 39 5.51 5.60 13.97
CA LEU A 39 6.25 5.23 12.77
C LEU A 39 5.48 4.28 11.87
N THR A 40 4.89 3.24 12.44
CA THR A 40 4.10 2.27 11.69
C THR A 40 2.90 2.92 11.02
N LYS A 41 2.24 3.85 11.70
CA LYS A 41 1.12 4.62 11.15
C LYS A 41 1.56 5.51 10.00
N LYS A 42 2.68 6.22 10.15
CA LYS A 42 3.16 7.18 9.14
C LYS A 42 3.82 6.50 7.93
N MET A 43 4.62 5.45 8.14
CA MET A 43 5.32 4.74 7.06
C MET A 43 4.38 4.14 6.00
N LYS A 44 3.16 3.77 6.39
CA LYS A 44 2.15 3.23 5.45
C LYS A 44 1.89 4.18 4.28
N ASP A 45 1.90 5.48 4.53
CA ASP A 45 1.50 6.50 3.57
C ASP A 45 2.68 7.27 2.93
N THR A 46 3.92 6.97 3.32
CA THR A 46 5.11 7.70 2.86
C THR A 46 6.06 6.89 1.99
N ARG A 47 6.53 7.48 0.90
CA ARG A 47 7.61 6.93 0.06
C ARG A 47 8.96 7.24 0.68
N ILE A 48 9.97 6.43 0.35
CA ILE A 48 11.33 6.73 0.76
C ILE A 48 11.92 7.74 -0.24
N ASP A 49 12.61 8.75 0.27
CA ASP A 49 13.39 9.65 -0.57
C ASP A 49 14.68 8.96 -1.02
N LEU A 50 14.76 8.65 -2.31
CA LEU A 50 15.93 8.03 -2.92
C LEU A 50 16.90 9.06 -3.50
N GLU A 51 16.60 10.35 -3.44
CA GLU A 51 17.49 11.38 -3.98
C GLU A 51 18.73 11.56 -3.11
N ASP A 52 18.55 11.56 -1.78
CA ASP A 52 19.66 11.55 -0.81
C ASP A 52 20.60 10.36 -1.06
N VAL A 53 20.02 9.20 -1.39
CA VAL A 53 20.77 7.97 -1.69
C VAL A 53 21.67 8.17 -2.91
N LYS A 54 21.16 8.76 -3.99
CA LYS A 54 21.94 9.05 -5.21
C LYS A 54 23.05 10.06 -4.96
N ILE A 55 22.75 11.10 -4.17
CA ILE A 55 23.74 12.14 -3.84
C ILE A 55 24.90 11.51 -3.04
N ILE A 56 24.59 10.70 -2.04
CA ILE A 56 25.60 10.02 -1.21
C ILE A 56 26.42 9.04 -2.06
N GLU A 57 25.76 8.23 -2.90
CA GLU A 57 26.44 7.31 -3.80
C GLU A 57 27.38 8.03 -4.77
N HIS A 58 26.92 9.14 -5.38
CA HIS A 58 27.72 9.93 -6.30
C HIS A 58 28.94 10.55 -5.62
N ARG A 59 28.75 11.15 -4.43
CA ARG A 59 29.84 11.71 -3.63
C ARG A 59 30.86 10.65 -3.21
N ALA A 60 30.39 9.46 -2.84
CA ALA A 60 31.25 8.34 -2.51
C ALA A 60 32.13 7.94 -3.70
N LYS A 61 31.57 7.89 -4.91
CA LYS A 61 32.28 7.56 -6.15
C LYS A 61 33.25 8.65 -6.59
N SER A 62 32.99 9.91 -6.26
CA SER A 62 33.86 11.05 -6.64
C SER A 62 35.09 11.22 -5.75
N LEU A 63 35.20 10.49 -4.64
CA LEU A 63 36.33 10.61 -3.72
C LEU A 63 37.61 10.01 -4.34
N SER A 64 38.64 10.86 -4.46
CA SER A 64 39.97 10.45 -4.90
C SER A 64 40.60 9.48 -3.91
N GLN A 65 41.36 8.51 -4.41
CA GLN A 65 42.11 7.60 -3.53
C GLN A 65 43.21 8.36 -2.78
N SER A 66 43.21 8.25 -1.45
CA SER A 66 44.27 8.82 -0.60
C SER A 66 45.56 8.00 -0.69
N SER A 67 46.71 8.67 -0.58
CA SER A 67 48.02 8.03 -0.41
C SER A 67 48.23 7.50 1.01
N ASP A 68 47.46 7.99 1.98
CA ASP A 68 47.50 7.54 3.37
C ASP A 68 46.72 6.21 3.53
N ILE A 69 47.37 5.22 4.13
CA ILE A 69 46.79 3.88 4.32
C ILE A 69 45.59 3.88 5.25
N VAL A 70 45.61 4.66 6.32
CA VAL A 70 44.51 4.76 7.29
C VAL A 70 43.31 5.41 6.62
N VAL A 71 43.53 6.49 5.87
CA VAL A 71 42.45 7.19 5.14
C VAL A 71 41.83 6.27 4.08
N ARG A 72 42.64 5.46 3.40
CA ARG A 72 42.15 4.51 2.40
C ARG A 72 41.28 3.40 3.02
N GLU A 73 41.72 2.82 4.15
CA GLU A 73 40.92 1.82 4.88
C GLU A 73 39.60 2.41 5.39
N LEU A 74 39.64 3.62 5.97
CA LEU A 74 38.44 4.34 6.40
C LEU A 74 37.48 4.61 5.23
N THR A 75 38.01 5.03 4.08
CA THR A 75 37.21 5.23 2.86
C THR A 75 36.55 3.93 2.42
N GLY A 76 37.26 2.80 2.48
CA GLY A 76 36.71 1.47 2.18
C GLY A 76 35.57 1.07 3.10
N ILE A 77 35.69 1.34 4.41
CA ILE A 77 34.61 1.10 5.39
C ILE A 77 33.40 1.97 5.07
N VAL A 78 33.61 3.26 4.81
CA VAL A 78 32.54 4.21 4.47
C VAL A 78 31.82 3.79 3.19
N HIS A 79 32.53 3.35 2.15
CA HIS A 79 31.91 2.82 0.93
C HIS A 79 31.02 1.61 1.22
N ARG A 80 31.48 0.66 2.04
CA ARG A 80 30.66 -0.49 2.45
C ARG A 80 29.39 -0.08 3.19
N LEU A 81 29.48 0.89 4.09
CA LEU A 81 28.33 1.43 4.81
C LEU A 81 27.35 2.12 3.86
N ILE A 82 27.87 2.90 2.89
CA ILE A 82 27.06 3.56 1.87
C ILE A 82 26.33 2.55 1.00
N TYR A 83 26.98 1.49 0.52
CA TYR A 83 26.31 0.44 -0.24
C TYR A 83 25.24 -0.28 0.57
N GLY A 84 25.51 -0.56 1.85
CA GLY A 84 24.50 -1.09 2.78
C GLY A 84 23.30 -0.16 2.91
N TYR A 85 23.54 1.13 3.13
CA TYR A 85 22.50 2.16 3.23
C TYR A 85 21.67 2.29 1.94
N VAL A 86 22.31 2.32 0.76
CA VAL A 86 21.64 2.37 -0.54
C VAL A 86 20.75 1.12 -0.72
N GLY A 87 21.31 -0.06 -0.46
CA GLY A 87 20.60 -1.34 -0.61
C GLY A 87 19.39 -1.45 0.31
N THR A 88 19.51 -1.04 1.58
CA THR A 88 18.38 -1.08 2.53
C THR A 88 17.28 -0.08 2.17
N ASN A 89 17.62 1.12 1.69
CA ASN A 89 16.64 2.09 1.20
C ASN A 89 15.82 1.54 0.03
N ILE A 90 16.49 0.94 -0.97
CA ILE A 90 15.83 0.35 -2.13
C ILE A 90 14.94 -0.84 -1.69
N ALA A 91 15.47 -1.75 -0.88
CA ALA A 91 14.73 -2.91 -0.41
C ALA A 91 13.48 -2.50 0.40
N LEU A 92 13.62 -1.52 1.29
CA LEU A 92 12.50 -1.02 2.09
C LEU A 92 11.44 -0.33 1.21
N ASP A 93 11.84 0.45 0.20
CA ASP A 93 10.88 1.08 -0.72
C ASP A 93 10.09 0.04 -1.52
N VAL A 94 10.76 -1.02 -1.99
CA VAL A 94 10.11 -2.16 -2.67
C VAL A 94 9.13 -2.86 -1.73
N CYS A 95 9.54 -3.18 -0.50
CA CYS A 95 8.67 -3.81 0.51
C CYS A 95 7.45 -2.94 0.83
N LEU A 96 7.63 -1.63 1.04
CA LEU A 96 6.53 -0.70 1.31
C LEU A 96 5.56 -0.61 0.14
N ARG A 97 6.07 -0.60 -1.10
CA ARG A 97 5.22 -0.62 -2.30
C ARG A 97 4.42 -1.90 -2.40
N TRP A 98 5.04 -3.05 -2.18
CA TRP A 98 4.37 -4.33 -2.17
C TRP A 98 3.28 -4.42 -1.09
N CYS A 99 3.56 -3.94 0.12
CA CYS A 99 2.56 -3.85 1.19
C CYS A 99 1.35 -2.98 0.80
N ARG A 100 1.56 -1.87 0.10
CA ARG A 100 0.45 -1.03 -0.40
C ARG A 100 -0.37 -1.73 -1.47
N GLU A 101 0.27 -2.43 -2.39
CA GLU A 101 -0.42 -3.21 -3.42
C GLU A 101 -1.27 -4.33 -2.80
N LEU A 102 -0.74 -5.04 -1.81
CA LEU A 102 -1.48 -6.03 -1.03
C LEU A 102 -2.68 -5.40 -0.32
N GLN A 103 -2.49 -4.29 0.39
CA GLN A 103 -3.57 -3.57 1.07
C GLN A 103 -4.67 -3.13 0.09
N GLN A 104 -4.31 -2.58 -1.07
CA GLN A 104 -5.27 -2.19 -2.10
C GLN A 104 -6.02 -3.41 -2.67
N GLY A 105 -5.32 -4.53 -2.88
CA GLY A 105 -5.91 -5.80 -3.29
C GLY A 105 -6.96 -6.27 -2.28
N MET A 106 -6.60 -6.31 -1.00
CA MET A 106 -7.51 -6.68 0.08
C MET A 106 -8.76 -5.79 0.13
N VAL A 107 -8.61 -4.47 0.00
CA VAL A 107 -9.76 -3.55 -0.02
C VAL A 107 -10.70 -3.84 -1.19
N LYS A 108 -10.16 -4.12 -2.38
CA LYS A 108 -10.96 -4.47 -3.56
C LYS A 108 -11.68 -5.81 -3.38
N THR A 109 -10.98 -6.83 -2.88
CA THR A 109 -11.58 -8.14 -2.59
C THR A 109 -12.68 -8.00 -1.54
N ASN A 110 -12.43 -7.27 -0.46
CA ASN A 110 -13.43 -7.06 0.59
C ASN A 110 -14.65 -6.31 0.05
N ALA A 111 -14.46 -5.28 -0.79
CA ALA A 111 -15.56 -4.58 -1.44
C ALA A 111 -16.36 -5.47 -2.43
N GLN A 112 -15.71 -6.45 -3.06
CA GLN A 112 -16.40 -7.44 -3.90
C GLN A 112 -17.20 -8.43 -3.05
N VAL A 113 -16.61 -8.95 -1.97
CA VAL A 113 -17.29 -9.85 -1.02
C VAL A 113 -18.48 -9.15 -0.39
N THR A 114 -18.30 -7.94 0.14
CA THR A 114 -19.40 -7.13 0.69
C THR A 114 -20.50 -6.94 -0.34
N ARG A 115 -20.17 -6.59 -1.59
CA ARG A 115 -21.17 -6.45 -2.67
C ARG A 115 -21.90 -7.75 -2.96
N ALA A 116 -21.20 -8.87 -3.01
CA ALA A 116 -21.78 -10.20 -3.26
C ALA A 116 -22.68 -10.66 -2.09
N CYS A 117 -22.32 -10.34 -0.84
CA CYS A 117 -23.14 -10.65 0.34
C CYS A 117 -24.32 -9.68 0.51
N SER A 118 -24.18 -8.41 0.12
CA SER A 118 -25.26 -7.41 0.17
C SER A 118 -26.21 -7.48 -1.03
N ALA A 119 -25.77 -8.11 -2.12
CA ALA A 119 -26.66 -8.54 -3.18
C ALA A 119 -27.40 -9.79 -2.68
N GLU A 120 -28.41 -9.59 -1.84
CA GLU A 120 -29.44 -10.62 -1.69
C GLU A 120 -29.87 -11.04 -3.11
N PRO A 121 -30.00 -12.34 -3.40
CA PRO A 121 -30.67 -12.80 -4.61
C PRO A 121 -32.13 -12.39 -4.49
N THR A 122 -32.40 -11.12 -4.76
CA THR A 122 -33.74 -10.57 -4.80
C THR A 122 -34.37 -11.19 -6.02
N LEU A 123 -35.25 -12.15 -5.76
CA LEU A 123 -36.14 -12.70 -6.76
C LEU A 123 -36.76 -11.53 -7.54
N PRO A 124 -36.92 -11.66 -8.87
CA PRO A 124 -37.54 -10.62 -9.68
C PRO A 124 -38.82 -10.12 -9.01
N LYS A 125 -39.00 -8.78 -8.92
CA LYS A 125 -40.12 -8.16 -8.19
C LYS A 125 -41.45 -8.88 -8.49
N GLY A 126 -42.12 -9.37 -7.45
CA GLY A 126 -43.35 -10.17 -7.55
C GLY A 126 -43.16 -11.69 -7.43
N HIS A 127 -41.94 -12.18 -7.21
CA HIS A 127 -41.66 -13.61 -7.00
C HIS A 127 -41.22 -13.86 -5.56
N SER A 128 -41.82 -14.87 -4.92
CA SER A 128 -41.41 -15.40 -3.62
C SER A 128 -40.97 -16.85 -3.76
N LEU A 129 -39.93 -17.25 -3.02
CA LEU A 129 -39.58 -18.66 -2.89
C LEU A 129 -40.58 -19.31 -1.94
N SER A 130 -41.50 -20.09 -2.51
CA SER A 130 -42.42 -20.96 -1.79
C SER A 130 -41.99 -22.41 -1.99
N SER A 131 -42.27 -23.30 -1.03
CA SER A 131 -42.03 -24.73 -1.17
C SER A 131 -42.71 -25.34 -2.40
N SER A 132 -43.78 -24.71 -2.90
CA SER A 132 -44.44 -25.08 -4.16
C SER A 132 -43.60 -24.83 -5.43
N ASN A 133 -42.63 -23.90 -5.38
CA ASN A 133 -41.75 -23.53 -6.50
C ASN A 133 -40.49 -24.40 -6.60
N LEU A 134 -40.27 -25.32 -5.65
CA LEU A 134 -39.21 -26.33 -5.70
C LEU A 134 -39.56 -27.50 -6.63
N SER A 135 -40.80 -27.56 -7.14
CA SER A 135 -41.21 -28.50 -8.17
C SER A 135 -40.93 -27.91 -9.56
N ARG A 136 -40.54 -28.75 -10.52
CA ARG A 136 -40.01 -28.44 -11.86
C ARG A 136 -40.79 -27.43 -12.72
N ASN A 137 -41.98 -26.98 -12.30
CA ASN A 137 -42.89 -26.15 -13.08
C ASN A 137 -43.02 -24.76 -12.45
N TRP A 138 -42.27 -23.80 -13.00
CA TRP A 138 -42.37 -22.39 -12.64
C TRP A 138 -43.62 -21.78 -13.28
N ARG A 139 -44.62 -21.37 -12.48
CA ARG A 139 -45.75 -20.59 -12.99
C ARG A 139 -45.42 -19.10 -12.88
N SER A 140 -45.03 -18.48 -14.00
CA SER A 140 -44.99 -17.02 -14.12
C SER A 140 -46.42 -16.49 -14.13
N LEU A 141 -46.77 -15.64 -13.15
CA LEU A 141 -48.10 -15.02 -13.03
C LEU A 141 -48.21 -13.68 -13.78
N SER A 142 -47.14 -13.21 -14.43
CA SER A 142 -47.06 -11.86 -14.97
C SER A 142 -46.53 -11.80 -16.41
N THR A 143 -47.10 -12.61 -17.31
CA THR A 143 -47.33 -12.29 -18.75
C THR A 143 -47.85 -13.54 -19.47
N PRO A 144 -48.85 -13.44 -20.36
CA PRO A 144 -49.15 -14.55 -21.26
C PRO A 144 -47.95 -14.77 -22.19
N PRO A 145 -47.48 -16.01 -22.37
CA PRO A 145 -46.35 -16.27 -23.23
C PRO A 145 -46.85 -16.11 -24.67
N PHE A 146 -46.23 -15.19 -25.40
CA PHE A 146 -46.41 -14.94 -26.84
C PHE A 146 -47.73 -14.23 -27.23
N LYS A 147 -47.61 -13.01 -27.78
CA LYS A 147 -48.71 -12.40 -28.56
C LYS A 147 -48.92 -13.25 -29.81
N VAL A 148 -50.13 -13.79 -29.99
CA VAL A 148 -50.56 -14.47 -31.21
C VAL A 148 -50.54 -13.45 -32.36
N PRO A 149 -49.87 -13.72 -33.50
CA PRO A 149 -49.96 -12.83 -34.66
C PRO A 149 -51.40 -12.81 -35.17
N THR A 150 -52.03 -11.64 -35.16
CA THR A 150 -53.30 -11.40 -35.84
C THR A 150 -53.10 -11.62 -37.35
N GLN A 151 -53.77 -12.63 -37.91
CA GLN A 151 -53.85 -12.78 -39.37
C GLN A 151 -54.56 -11.57 -39.99
N PRO A 152 -54.11 -11.08 -41.16
CA PRO A 152 -54.82 -10.03 -41.88
C PRO A 152 -56.13 -10.60 -42.43
N SER A 153 -57.24 -9.94 -42.08
CA SER A 153 -58.56 -10.18 -42.65
C SER A 153 -58.56 -9.86 -44.15
N ALA A 154 -59.08 -10.79 -44.95
CA ALA A 154 -59.32 -10.67 -46.38
C ALA A 154 -60.41 -9.65 -46.71
#